data_AF-A0AAW1HCJ8-F1
#
_entry.id   AF-A0AAW1HCJ8-F1
#
_cell.length_a   1.000
_cell.length_b   1.000
_cell.length_c   1.000
_cell.angle_alpha   90.00
_cell.angle_beta   90.00
_cell.angle_gamma   90.00
#
_symmetry.space_group_name_H-M   'P 1'
#
loop_
_entity.id
_entity.type
_entity.pdbx_description
1 polymer ?
#
loop_
_entity_poly.entity_id
_entity_poly.type
_entity_poly.pdbx_seq_one_letter_code
_entity_poly.pdbx_strand_id
1 'polypeptide(L)'
;MKMESKMVVTILVLLAITIVPSSAQDCWTPIGTCLEAAKAQAYATAAVLPCCPSLNDAIDNELVCFCLAKSDIISQHSGPTIFNSILFTCDNDLTLDELCP
;
A
#
# COMPACT_ATOMS: atom_id res chain seq x y z
N MET A 1 -42.02 -29.42 -28.71
CA MET A 1 -41.17 -28.21 -28.62
C MET A 1 -40.02 -28.54 -27.67
N LYS A 2 -38.79 -28.60 -28.18
CA LYS A 2 -37.59 -29.03 -27.46
C LYS A 2 -36.84 -27.78 -27.03
N MET A 3 -36.98 -27.42 -25.76
CA MET A 3 -36.41 -26.22 -25.17
C MET A 3 -34.95 -26.52 -24.84
N GLU A 4 -34.05 -26.11 -25.73
CA GLU A 4 -32.62 -26.33 -25.57
C GLU A 4 -32.05 -25.45 -24.46
N SER A 5 -31.38 -26.12 -23.54
CA SER A 5 -30.65 -25.59 -22.40
C SER A 5 -29.56 -24.60 -22.84
N LYS A 6 -29.92 -23.32 -22.96
CA LYS A 6 -28.99 -22.22 -23.28
C LYS A 6 -29.13 -21.08 -22.28
N MET A 7 -29.00 -21.37 -20.99
CA MET A 7 -28.86 -20.28 -20.01
C MET A 7 -28.12 -20.71 -18.73
N VAL A 8 -27.09 -21.54 -18.86
CA VAL A 8 -26.13 -21.81 -17.77
C VAL A 8 -24.71 -21.58 -18.28
N VAL A 9 -24.50 -20.51 -19.04
CA VAL A 9 -23.16 -20.09 -19.48
C VAL A 9 -23.09 -18.56 -19.42
N THR A 10 -23.42 -18.00 -18.27
CA THR A 10 -23.25 -16.54 -18.03
C THR A 10 -22.66 -16.26 -16.65
N ILE A 11 -22.65 -17.24 -15.74
CA ILE A 11 -22.16 -17.06 -14.36
C ILE A 11 -20.71 -17.54 -14.17
N LEU A 12 -20.12 -18.23 -15.15
CA LEU A 12 -18.72 -18.68 -15.08
C LEU A 12 -17.68 -17.64 -15.55
N VAL A 13 -18.11 -16.43 -15.90
CA VAL A 13 -17.21 -15.30 -16.27
C VAL A 13 -17.19 -14.25 -15.16
N LEU A 14 -17.22 -14.67 -13.90
CA LEU A 14 -16.99 -13.78 -12.75
C LEU A 14 -15.92 -14.32 -11.79
N LEU A 15 -15.46 -15.55 -11.98
CA LEU A 15 -14.43 -16.19 -11.16
C LEU A 15 -13.01 -15.99 -11.70
N ALA A 16 -12.88 -15.35 -12.87
CA ALA A 16 -11.60 -14.98 -13.47
C ALA A 16 -11.27 -13.50 -13.24
N ILE A 17 -11.84 -12.86 -12.20
CA ILE A 17 -11.10 -11.81 -11.51
C ILE A 17 -9.98 -12.57 -10.82
N THR A 18 -8.90 -12.84 -11.56
CA THR A 18 -7.63 -13.14 -10.95
C THR A 18 -7.43 -12.02 -9.95
N ILE A 19 -7.58 -12.36 -8.67
CA ILE A 19 -6.95 -11.63 -7.59
C ILE A 19 -5.49 -11.75 -7.98
N VAL A 20 -5.02 -10.82 -8.81
CA VAL A 20 -3.61 -10.47 -8.85
C VAL A 20 -3.38 -10.17 -7.38
N PRO A 21 -2.60 -10.96 -6.62
CA PRO A 21 -2.14 -10.46 -5.34
C PRO A 21 -1.53 -9.12 -5.72
N SER A 22 -2.23 -8.05 -5.33
CA SER A 22 -1.93 -6.72 -5.82
C SER A 22 -0.47 -6.58 -5.50
N SER A 23 0.41 -6.39 -6.48
CA SER A 23 1.84 -6.30 -6.16
C SER A 23 2.07 -5.19 -5.12
N ALA A 24 1.16 -4.20 -5.09
CA ALA A 24 0.96 -3.19 -4.04
C ALA A 24 0.82 -3.72 -2.61
N GLN A 25 0.29 -4.93 -2.40
CA GLN A 25 0.19 -5.58 -1.09
C GLN A 25 1.52 -6.16 -0.64
N ASP A 26 2.34 -6.71 -1.54
CA ASP A 26 3.63 -7.31 -1.17
C ASP A 26 4.67 -6.26 -0.75
N CYS A 27 4.82 -5.18 -1.54
CA CYS A 27 5.78 -4.11 -1.23
C CYS A 27 5.40 -3.30 0.02
N TRP A 28 4.10 -3.19 0.32
CA TRP A 28 3.62 -2.38 1.45
C TRP A 28 3.49 -3.15 2.76
N THR A 29 3.28 -4.46 2.72
CA THR A 29 3.10 -5.29 3.93
C THR A 29 4.18 -5.07 5.01
N PRO A 30 5.49 -5.09 4.69
CA PRO A 30 6.52 -4.88 5.71
C PRO A 30 6.46 -3.47 6.31
N ILE A 31 6.18 -2.46 5.49
CA ILE A 31 6.12 -1.06 5.91
C ILE A 31 4.89 -0.82 6.77
N GLY A 32 3.71 -1.22 6.30
CA GLY A 32 2.46 -1.08 7.03
C GLY A 32 2.48 -1.78 8.39
N THR A 33 3.07 -2.99 8.46
CA THR A 33 3.23 -3.72 9.74
C THR A 33 4.10 -2.94 10.72
N CYS A 34 5.21 -2.37 10.24
CA CYS A 34 6.10 -1.56 11.08
C CYS A 34 5.42 -0.25 11.54
N LEU A 35 4.73 0.43 10.63
CA LEU A 35 4.05 1.69 10.92
C LEU A 35 2.84 1.53 11.85
N GLU A 36 2.12 0.41 11.80
CA GLU A 36 1.06 0.12 12.78
C GLU A 36 1.65 -0.11 14.19
N ALA A 37 2.84 -0.70 14.30
CA ALA A 37 3.54 -0.77 15.59
C ALA A 37 4.01 0.61 16.07
N ALA A 38 4.51 1.46 15.15
CA ALA A 38 4.93 2.83 15.45
C ALA A 38 3.77 3.74 15.86
N LYS A 39 2.56 3.49 15.33
CA LYS A 39 1.32 4.20 15.65
C LYS A 39 0.96 4.13 17.14
N ALA A 40 1.21 2.99 17.80
CA ALA A 40 1.02 2.86 19.25
C ALA A 40 1.91 3.81 20.06
N GLN A 41 3.00 4.30 19.47
CA GLN A 41 3.94 5.26 20.04
C GLN A 41 3.81 6.64 19.39
N ALA A 42 2.65 6.93 18.79
CA ALA A 42 2.35 8.18 18.09
C ALA A 42 3.41 8.56 17.04
N TYR A 43 4.02 7.58 16.38
CA TYR A 43 5.07 7.78 15.39
C TYR A 43 6.29 8.54 15.93
N ALA A 44 6.61 8.39 17.22
CA ALA A 44 7.85 8.92 17.78
C ALA A 44 9.05 8.43 16.95
N THR A 45 10.05 9.29 16.76
CA THR A 45 11.23 9.04 15.92
C THR A 45 11.84 7.65 16.15
N ALA A 46 12.08 7.28 17.41
CA ALA A 46 12.65 5.97 17.76
C ALA A 46 11.79 4.76 17.32
N ALA A 47 10.48 4.93 17.20
CA ALA A 47 9.56 3.90 16.72
C ALA A 47 9.47 3.84 15.19
N VAL A 48 9.76 4.95 14.50
CA VAL A 48 9.74 5.05 13.02
C VAL A 48 11.07 4.62 12.40
N LEU A 49 12.21 4.94 13.03
CA LEU A 49 13.54 4.56 12.55
C LEU A 49 13.68 3.11 12.07
N PRO A 50 13.17 2.08 12.79
CA PRO A 50 13.27 0.69 12.32
C PRO A 50 12.46 0.40 11.05
N CYS A 51 11.50 1.24 10.68
CA CYS A 51 10.69 1.11 9.46
C CYS A 51 11.39 1.68 8.22
N CYS A 52 12.34 2.59 8.42
CA CYS A 52 12.99 3.32 7.34
C CYS A 52 13.70 2.45 6.29
N PRO A 53 14.38 1.33 6.64
CA PRO A 53 14.99 0.47 5.62
C PRO A 53 13.97 -0.08 4.61
N SER A 54 12.83 -0.58 5.10
CA SER A 54 11.76 -1.10 4.22
C SER A 54 11.05 0.02 3.47
N LEU A 55 10.88 1.18 4.09
CA LEU A 55 10.28 2.35 3.45
C LEU A 55 11.14 2.83 2.27
N ASN A 56 12.44 3.01 2.51
CA ASN A 56 13.39 3.48 1.51
C ASN A 56 13.59 2.44 0.40
N ASP A 57 13.65 1.16 0.74
CA ASP A 57 13.71 0.08 -0.26
C ASP A 57 12.49 0.11 -1.21
N ALA A 58 11.29 0.32 -0.67
CA ALA A 58 10.10 0.44 -1.50
C ALA A 58 10.07 1.73 -2.34
N ILE A 59 10.61 2.84 -1.84
CA ILE A 59 10.75 4.09 -2.61
C ILE A 59 11.77 3.92 -3.74
N ASP A 60 12.92 3.30 -3.46
CA ASP A 60 14.02 3.19 -4.42
C ASP A 60 13.80 2.09 -5.47
N ASN A 61 13.26 0.94 -5.06
CA ASN A 61 13.17 -0.26 -5.90
C ASN A 61 11.75 -0.58 -6.36
N GLU A 62 10.74 -0.14 -5.61
CA GLU A 62 9.33 -0.49 -5.85
C GLU A 62 8.41 0.74 -5.94
N LEU A 63 8.92 1.90 -6.39
CA LEU A 63 8.21 3.19 -6.33
C LEU A 63 6.78 3.13 -6.89
N VAL A 64 6.60 2.47 -8.04
CA VAL A 64 5.27 2.32 -8.67
C VAL A 64 4.30 1.60 -7.72
N CYS A 65 4.79 0.55 -7.08
CA CYS A 65 4.04 -0.26 -6.12
C CYS A 65 3.70 0.54 -4.87
N PHE A 66 4.69 1.24 -4.31
CA PHE A 66 4.54 2.16 -3.19
C PHE A 66 3.47 3.22 -3.47
N CYS A 67 3.50 3.83 -4.65
CA CYS A 67 2.56 4.88 -5.04
C CYS A 67 1.13 4.37 -5.28
N LEU A 68 0.95 3.12 -5.71
CA LEU A 68 -0.38 2.52 -5.83
C LEU A 68 -1.10 2.42 -4.48
N ALA A 69 -0.36 2.35 -3.37
CA ALA A 69 -0.91 2.29 -2.02
C ALA A 69 -1.17 3.68 -1.38
N LYS A 70 -0.84 4.80 -2.05
CA LYS A 70 -0.90 6.17 -1.50
C LYS A 70 -2.21 6.47 -0.75
N SER A 71 -3.36 6.14 -1.34
CA SER A 71 -4.67 6.40 -0.72
C SER A 71 -4.88 5.62 0.58
N ASP A 72 -4.46 4.36 0.58
CA ASP A 72 -4.58 3.46 1.72
C ASP A 72 -3.64 3.88 2.84
N ILE A 73 -2.41 4.26 2.50
CA ILE A 73 -1.38 4.78 3.41
C ILE A 73 -1.91 5.99 4.18
N ILE A 74 -2.41 6.98 3.43
CA ILE A 74 -2.96 8.22 4.00
C ILE A 74 -4.12 7.91 4.94
N SER A 75 -5.00 6.98 4.55
CA SER A 75 -6.17 6.61 5.35
C SER A 75 -5.82 5.85 6.62
N GLN A 76 -4.80 4.99 6.59
CA GLN A 76 -4.41 4.12 7.71
C GLN A 76 -3.49 4.83 8.73
N HIS A 77 -2.67 5.78 8.29
CA HIS A 77 -1.59 6.37 9.08
C HIS A 77 -1.76 7.86 9.35
N SER A 78 -2.99 8.29 9.63
CA SER A 78 -3.30 9.64 10.15
C SER A 78 -3.03 10.80 9.19
N GLY A 79 -3.14 10.55 7.87
CA GLY A 79 -3.12 11.59 6.85
C GLY A 79 -1.75 11.90 6.24
N PRO A 80 -1.71 12.77 5.20
CA PRO A 80 -0.48 13.05 4.44
C PRO A 80 0.57 13.78 5.27
N THR A 81 0.17 14.60 6.26
CA THR A 81 1.10 15.36 7.11
C THR A 81 1.96 14.46 8.01
N ILE A 82 1.34 13.46 8.65
CA ILE A 82 2.06 12.49 9.47
C ILE A 82 2.98 11.65 8.59
N PHE A 83 2.49 11.22 7.42
CA PHE A 83 3.30 10.43 6.52
C PHE A 83 4.51 11.20 5.95
N ASN A 84 4.35 12.49 5.63
CA ASN A 84 5.49 13.34 5.27
C ASN A 84 6.51 13.49 6.41
N SER A 85 6.05 13.48 7.67
CA SER A 85 6.95 13.52 8.84
C SER A 85 7.72 12.19 9.01
N ILE A 86 7.09 11.07 8.67
CA ILE A 86 7.73 9.74 8.61
C ILE A 86 8.80 9.73 7.52
N LEU A 87 8.48 10.22 6.32
CA LEU A 87 9.44 10.34 5.21
C LEU A 87 10.67 11.15 5.63
N PHE A 88 10.45 12.32 6.24
CA PHE A 88 11.54 13.16 6.76
C PHE A 88 12.37 12.47 7.85
N THR A 89 11.72 11.70 8.73
CA THR A 89 12.42 10.88 9.75
C THR A 89 13.31 9.83 9.11
N CYS A 90 12.93 9.33 7.94
CA CYS A 90 13.68 8.36 7.16
C CYS A 90 14.65 8.99 6.14
N ASP A 91 14.98 10.28 6.33
CA ASP A 91 15.93 11.04 5.50
C ASP A 91 15.46 11.24 4.04
N ASN A 92 14.14 11.26 3.82
CA ASN A 92 13.56 11.62 2.52
C ASN A 92 13.17 13.11 2.53
N ASP A 93 13.74 13.88 1.62
CA ASP A 93 13.45 15.32 1.45
C ASP A 93 12.15 15.59 0.68
N LEU A 94 11.57 14.57 0.05
CA LEU A 94 10.35 14.68 -0.76
C LEU A 94 9.11 14.35 0.05
N THR A 95 8.01 15.04 -0.23
CA THR A 95 6.69 14.67 0.28
C THR A 95 6.11 13.46 -0.47
N LEU A 96 5.09 12.84 0.13
CA LEU A 96 4.36 11.73 -0.50
C LEU A 96 3.71 12.15 -1.83
N ASP A 97 3.32 13.41 -1.98
CA ASP A 97 2.74 13.92 -3.22
C ASP A 97 3.79 14.13 -4.32
N GLU A 98 5.01 14.53 -3.93
CA GLU A 98 6.15 14.67 -4.84
C GLU A 98 6.70 13.31 -5.29
N LEU A 99 6.73 12.32 -4.39
CA LEU A 99 7.11 10.95 -4.71
C LEU A 99 6.07 10.25 -5.60
N CYS A 100 4.79 10.51 -5.34
CA CYS A 100 3.65 9.84 -5.96
C CYS A 100 2.62 10.85 -6.50
N PRO A 101 2.90 11.51 -7.63
CA PRO A 101 1.99 12.49 -8.23
C PRO A 101 0.69 11.88 -8.76
#